data_AF-A0A7L3MHG1-F1
#
_entry.id   AF-A0A7L3MHG1-F1
#
_cell.length_a   1.000
_cell.length_b   1.000
_cell.length_c   1.000
_cell.angle_alpha   90.00
_cell.angle_beta   90.00
_cell.angle_gamma   90.00
#
_symmetry.space_group_name_H-M   'P 1'
#
loop_
_entity.id
_entity.type
_entity.pdbx_description
1 polymer ?
#
loop_
_entity_poly.entity_id
_entity_poly.type
_entity_poly.pdbx_seq_one_letter_code
_entity_poly.pdbx_strand_id
1 'polypeptide(L)'
;QRHLESTNPFHPYERFDTLKQFLEFDGQVLGFSCVWNDPESQLSGPRELVLRYYLSDDTIDIKEILPDNSGRDVVPFFLKRDKLPKNAPTAPYHPGTITNYTLLNVLGKPEQNKGYYIRDVLQTGAVHQEFYKDSDLKIGAVINVWGRQVLLCDCDEFTKEHYRKKYGI
;
A
#
# COMPACT_ATOMS: atom_id res chain seq x y z
N GLN A 1 27.60 9.15 -38.09
CA GLN A 1 26.22 8.62 -38.24
C GLN A 1 25.54 8.81 -36.88
N ARG A 2 24.62 9.78 -36.76
CA ARG A 2 23.87 10.01 -35.51
C ARG A 2 22.67 9.08 -35.52
N HIS A 3 22.56 8.21 -34.53
CA HIS A 3 21.41 7.34 -34.32
C HIS A 3 20.16 8.23 -34.18
N LEU A 4 19.21 8.09 -35.10
CA LEU A 4 17.83 8.53 -34.88
C LEU A 4 17.24 7.55 -33.88
N GLU A 5 17.29 7.89 -32.59
CA GLU A 5 16.44 7.21 -31.61
C GLU A 5 14.99 7.39 -32.07
N SER A 6 14.32 6.25 -32.27
CA SER A 6 12.91 6.18 -32.59
C SER A 6 12.14 6.90 -31.47
N THR A 7 11.80 8.17 -31.68
CA THR A 7 10.84 8.87 -30.83
C THR A 7 9.48 8.28 -31.17
N ASN A 8 9.12 7.18 -30.50
CA ASN A 8 7.75 6.76 -30.42
C ASN A 8 7.02 7.91 -29.70
N PRO A 9 6.12 8.67 -30.36
CA PRO A 9 5.43 9.75 -29.68
C PRO A 9 4.62 9.11 -28.56
N PHE A 10 4.98 9.40 -27.31
CA PHE A 10 4.27 8.90 -26.14
C PHE A 10 2.84 9.43 -26.23
N HIS A 11 1.90 8.55 -26.61
CA HIS A 11 0.50 8.87 -26.57
C HIS A 11 0.20 9.33 -25.13
N PRO A 12 -0.30 10.56 -24.91
CA PRO A 12 -0.35 11.17 -23.56
C PRO A 12 -1.30 10.45 -22.58
N TYR A 13 -1.99 9.41 -23.05
CA TYR A 13 -2.92 8.59 -22.28
C TYR A 13 -2.37 7.17 -22.21
N GLU A 14 -1.59 6.88 -21.16
CA GLU A 14 -1.30 5.51 -20.78
C GLU A 14 -2.57 4.88 -20.19
N ARG A 15 -2.96 3.73 -20.72
CA ARG A 15 -4.10 2.96 -20.20
C ARG A 15 -3.59 2.16 -19.00
N PHE A 16 -3.91 2.61 -17.79
CA PHE A 16 -3.67 1.83 -16.59
C PHE A 16 -4.74 0.74 -16.47
N ASP A 17 -4.38 -0.50 -16.81
CA ASP A 17 -5.29 -1.64 -16.68
C ASP A 17 -5.27 -2.17 -15.24
N THR A 18 -6.06 -1.52 -14.38
CA THR A 18 -6.30 -1.97 -13.00
C THR A 18 -7.26 -3.15 -12.95
N LEU A 19 -8.04 -3.38 -14.02
CA LEU A 19 -9.09 -4.39 -14.05
C LEU A 19 -8.51 -5.80 -14.20
N LYS A 20 -7.40 -5.94 -14.93
CA LYS A 20 -6.71 -7.21 -15.09
C LYS A 20 -6.39 -7.89 -13.75
N GLN A 21 -5.76 -7.17 -12.83
CA GLN A 21 -5.39 -7.70 -11.51
C GLN A 21 -6.62 -8.13 -10.73
N PHE A 22 -7.69 -7.31 -10.76
CA PHE A 22 -8.94 -7.64 -10.11
C PHE A 22 -9.52 -8.96 -10.65
N LEU A 23 -9.60 -9.13 -11.97
CA LEU A 23 -10.20 -10.33 -12.59
C LEU A 23 -9.39 -11.61 -12.34
N GLU A 24 -8.06 -11.52 -12.26
CA GLU A 24 -7.20 -12.70 -12.05
C GLU A 24 -7.22 -13.20 -10.60
N PHE A 25 -7.31 -12.27 -9.64
CA PHE A 25 -7.15 -12.56 -8.21
C PHE A 25 -8.42 -12.31 -7.39
N ASP A 26 -9.58 -12.14 -8.03
CA ASP A 26 -10.83 -11.92 -7.31
C ASP A 26 -11.12 -13.06 -6.32
N GLY A 27 -11.51 -12.70 -5.11
CA GLY A 27 -11.74 -13.63 -4.01
C GLY A 27 -10.48 -14.25 -3.37
N GLN A 28 -9.27 -13.99 -3.88
CA GLN A 28 -8.03 -14.51 -3.29
C GLN A 28 -7.50 -13.58 -2.21
N VAL A 29 -7.42 -14.10 -0.98
CA VAL A 29 -7.00 -13.34 0.20
C VAL A 29 -5.96 -14.12 0.97
N LEU A 30 -4.84 -13.48 1.28
CA LEU A 30 -3.77 -14.08 2.08
C LEU A 30 -4.01 -13.71 3.55
N GLY A 31 -4.29 -14.71 4.38
CA GLY A 31 -4.47 -14.56 5.82
C GLY A 31 -3.19 -14.86 6.60
N PHE A 32 -2.92 -14.03 7.60
CA PHE A 32 -1.80 -14.18 8.53
C PHE A 32 -2.23 -13.96 9.97
N SER A 33 -1.73 -14.80 10.87
CA SER A 33 -1.80 -14.55 12.31
C SER A 33 -0.63 -13.65 12.71
N CYS A 34 -0.95 -12.63 13.48
CA CYS A 34 -0.05 -11.56 13.82
C CYS A 34 -0.06 -11.31 15.32
N VAL A 35 1.06 -10.84 15.85
CA VAL A 35 1.16 -10.43 17.25
C VAL A 35 1.72 -9.02 17.30
N TRP A 36 1.06 -8.16 18.07
CA TRP A 36 1.53 -6.81 18.36
C TRP A 36 1.91 -6.68 19.83
N ASN A 37 3.19 -6.44 20.08
CA ASN A 37 3.70 -6.08 21.40
C ASN A 37 3.54 -4.57 21.59
N ASP A 38 2.47 -4.20 22.29
CA ASP A 38 2.20 -2.81 22.64
C ASP A 38 3.12 -2.37 23.80
N PRO A 39 4.02 -1.38 23.60
CA PRO A 39 4.96 -0.95 24.64
C PRO A 39 4.26 -0.33 25.85
N GLU A 40 3.05 0.20 25.68
CA GLU A 40 2.25 0.80 26.77
C GLU A 40 1.47 -0.26 27.55
N SER A 41 1.29 -1.45 26.98
CA SER A 41 0.50 -2.55 27.53
C SER A 41 1.36 -3.51 28.38
N GLN A 42 2.13 -2.98 29.34
CA GLN A 42 2.95 -3.82 30.22
C GLN A 42 2.13 -4.80 31.07
N LEU A 43 0.85 -4.51 31.31
CA LEU A 43 -0.05 -5.34 32.14
C LEU A 43 -0.92 -6.32 31.34
N SER A 44 -1.29 -6.01 30.10
CA SER A 44 -2.31 -6.76 29.36
C SER A 44 -1.74 -7.76 28.36
N GLY A 45 -0.41 -7.90 28.28
CA GLY A 45 0.25 -8.86 27.41
C GLY A 45 0.23 -8.50 25.91
N PRO A 46 0.78 -9.38 25.06
CA PRO A 46 0.79 -9.19 23.61
C PRO A 46 -0.64 -9.29 23.03
N ARG A 47 -0.95 -8.47 22.03
CA ARG A 47 -2.26 -8.48 21.35
C ARG A 47 -2.21 -9.37 20.13
N GLU A 48 -3.18 -10.26 20.00
CA GLU A 48 -3.32 -11.12 18.82
C GLU A 48 -4.13 -10.39 17.74
N LEU A 49 -3.59 -10.39 16.53
CA LEU A 49 -4.15 -9.72 15.36
C LEU A 49 -4.28 -10.73 14.21
N VAL A 50 -5.25 -10.50 13.34
CA VAL A 50 -5.38 -11.19 12.06
C VAL A 50 -5.22 -10.18 10.95
N LEU A 51 -4.23 -10.41 10.08
CA LEU A 51 -4.00 -9.62 8.89
C LEU A 51 -4.58 -10.34 7.68
N ARG A 52 -5.27 -9.61 6.81
CA ARG A 52 -5.71 -10.11 5.51
C ARG A 52 -5.19 -9.20 4.40
N TYR A 53 -4.50 -9.79 3.44
CA TYR A 53 -3.99 -9.12 2.25
C TYR A 53 -4.82 -9.53 1.03
N TYR A 54 -5.36 -8.54 0.32
CA TYR A 54 -6.19 -8.74 -0.86
C TYR A 54 -5.32 -8.65 -2.12
N LEU A 55 -5.19 -9.75 -2.86
CA LEU A 55 -4.37 -9.81 -4.08
C LEU A 55 -4.97 -9.01 -5.24
N SER A 56 -6.28 -8.77 -5.21
CA SER A 56 -7.01 -8.06 -6.27
C SER A 56 -6.70 -6.56 -6.33
N ASP A 57 -6.32 -5.93 -5.22
CA ASP A 57 -6.08 -4.48 -5.14
C ASP A 57 -4.86 -4.07 -4.28
N ASP A 58 -4.10 -5.03 -3.77
CA ASP A 58 -2.94 -4.83 -2.88
C ASP A 58 -3.29 -4.05 -1.61
N THR A 59 -4.50 -4.26 -1.08
CA THR A 59 -4.93 -3.66 0.20
C THR A 59 -4.82 -4.63 1.36
N ILE A 60 -4.67 -4.07 2.56
CA ILE A 60 -4.55 -4.82 3.80
C ILE A 60 -5.65 -4.38 4.76
N ASP A 61 -6.28 -5.35 5.43
CA ASP A 61 -7.02 -5.09 6.65
C ASP A 61 -6.43 -5.85 7.83
N ILE A 62 -6.64 -5.29 9.03
CA ILE A 62 -6.14 -5.88 10.27
C ILE A 62 -7.25 -5.84 11.31
N LYS A 63 -7.51 -6.98 11.92
CA LYS A 63 -8.50 -7.15 12.99
C LYS A 63 -7.81 -7.59 14.26
N GLU A 64 -8.25 -7.06 15.40
CA GLU A 64 -7.81 -7.53 16.72
C GLU A 64 -8.71 -8.68 17.16
N ILE A 65 -8.11 -9.79 17.62
CA ILE A 65 -8.83 -10.86 18.29
C ILE A 65 -8.91 -10.48 19.77
N LEU A 66 -10.12 -10.18 20.23
CA LEU A 66 -10.37 -9.84 21.64
C LEU A 66 -10.82 -11.10 22.40
N PRO A 67 -10.16 -11.47 23.51
CA PRO A 67 -10.64 -12.55 24.37
C PRO A 67 -11.89 -12.10 25.16
N ASP A 68 -12.68 -13.08 25.58
CA ASP A 68 -13.85 -12.86 26.42
C ASP A 68 -13.46 -12.12 27.71
N ASN A 69 -14.31 -11.17 28.13
CA ASN A 69 -14.09 -10.34 29.32
C ASN A 69 -12.79 -9.50 29.31
N SER A 70 -12.23 -9.18 28.13
CA SER A 70 -11.05 -8.31 28.04
C SER A 70 -11.26 -6.88 28.55
N GLY A 71 -12.50 -6.44 28.72
CA GLY A 71 -12.85 -5.07 29.11
C GLY A 71 -12.53 -4.01 28.04
N ARG A 72 -12.13 -4.43 26.83
CA ARG A 72 -11.89 -3.55 25.69
C ARG A 72 -13.13 -3.43 24.83
N ASP A 73 -13.30 -2.27 24.22
CA ASP A 73 -14.39 -2.03 23.28
C ASP A 73 -14.22 -2.90 22.03
N VAL A 74 -15.33 -3.43 21.53
CA VAL A 74 -15.38 -4.31 20.36
C VAL A 74 -15.26 -3.50 19.08
N VAL A 75 -14.09 -2.89 18.88
CA VAL A 75 -13.76 -2.25 17.61
C VAL A 75 -13.37 -3.36 16.63
N PRO A 76 -14.13 -3.59 15.55
CA PRO A 76 -13.91 -4.77 14.71
C PRO A 76 -12.62 -4.70 13.88
N PHE A 77 -12.00 -3.52 13.77
CA PHE A 77 -10.82 -3.29 12.95
C PHE A 77 -9.75 -2.50 13.70
N PHE A 78 -8.54 -3.05 13.69
CA PHE A 78 -7.33 -2.34 14.06
C PHE A 78 -6.87 -1.42 12.92
N LEU A 79 -6.99 -1.91 11.68
CA LEU A 79 -6.82 -1.15 10.44
C LEU A 79 -7.96 -1.51 9.48
N LYS A 80 -8.69 -0.49 9.02
CA LYS A 80 -9.66 -0.66 7.93
C LYS A 80 -8.92 -0.93 6.63
N ARG A 81 -9.55 -1.69 5.72
CA ARG A 81 -8.99 -2.05 4.42
C ARG A 81 -8.45 -0.83 3.69
N ASP A 82 -7.13 -0.76 3.55
CA ASP A 82 -6.43 0.33 2.87
C ASP A 82 -5.05 -0.15 2.39
N LYS A 83 -4.40 0.62 1.52
CA LYS A 83 -3.02 0.36 1.12
C LYS A 83 -2.08 0.80 2.23
N LEU A 84 -1.29 -0.13 2.75
CA LEU A 84 -0.38 0.16 3.85
C LEU A 84 0.97 0.67 3.32
N PRO A 85 1.38 1.92 3.62
CA PRO A 85 2.68 2.42 3.21
C PRO A 85 3.80 1.82 4.08
N LYS A 86 4.94 1.49 3.46
CA LYS A 86 6.11 0.95 4.18
C LYS A 86 6.71 1.97 5.15
N ASN A 87 6.78 3.22 4.70
CA ASN A 87 7.38 4.34 5.43
C ASN A 87 6.31 5.16 6.17
N ALA A 88 5.70 4.55 7.19
CA ALA A 88 4.73 5.23 8.06
C ALA A 88 5.34 5.57 9.44
N PRO A 89 4.98 6.68 10.11
CA PRO A 89 4.03 7.71 9.70
C PRO A 89 4.64 8.70 8.70
N THR A 90 4.02 8.83 7.52
CA THR A 90 4.40 9.88 6.55
C THR A 90 3.71 11.18 6.94
N ALA A 91 4.44 12.30 6.90
CA ALA A 91 3.81 13.61 7.05
C ALA A 91 2.72 13.80 5.98
N PRO A 92 1.57 14.40 6.32
CA PRO A 92 0.52 14.63 5.33
C PRO A 92 1.07 15.51 4.21
N TYR A 93 0.86 15.06 2.98
CA TYR A 93 1.23 15.85 1.80
C TYR A 93 0.30 17.05 1.65
N HIS A 94 0.78 18.12 1.02
CA HIS A 94 -0.09 19.23 0.69
C HIS A 94 -1.13 18.78 -0.34
N PRO A 95 -2.35 19.34 -0.33
CA PRO A 95 -3.33 19.06 -1.36
C PRO A 95 -2.75 19.32 -2.76
N GLY A 96 -2.78 18.32 -3.64
CA GLY A 96 -2.22 18.40 -4.98
C GLY A 96 -0.78 17.90 -5.15
N THR A 97 -0.10 17.45 -4.08
CA THR A 97 1.22 16.79 -4.25
C THR A 97 1.12 15.43 -4.93
N ILE A 98 0.14 14.62 -4.52
CA ILE A 98 -0.07 13.27 -5.04
C ILE A 98 -1.12 13.36 -6.13
N THR A 99 -0.67 13.40 -7.37
CA THR A 99 -1.51 13.40 -8.57
C THR A 99 -1.03 12.32 -9.53
N ASN A 100 -1.92 11.85 -10.41
CA ASN A 100 -1.59 10.84 -11.43
C ASN A 100 -0.53 11.30 -12.44
N TYR A 101 -0.28 12.61 -12.50
CA TYR A 101 0.74 13.23 -13.33
C TYR A 101 1.23 14.50 -12.65
N THR A 102 2.50 14.82 -12.81
CA THR A 102 3.00 16.13 -12.40
C THR A 102 2.74 17.16 -13.49
N LEU A 103 2.56 18.41 -13.07
CA LEU A 103 2.40 19.55 -13.96
C LEU A 103 3.62 20.44 -13.84
N LEU A 104 4.14 20.88 -14.98
CA LEU A 104 5.09 21.98 -15.04
C LEU A 104 4.30 23.28 -15.08
N ASN A 105 4.65 24.21 -14.19
CA ASN A 105 4.20 25.59 -14.31
C ASN A 105 4.92 26.22 -15.50
N VAL A 106 4.17 26.49 -16.58
CA VAL A 106 4.72 27.09 -17.79
C VAL A 106 4.17 28.50 -17.90
N LEU A 107 4.88 29.43 -17.25
CA LEU A 107 4.85 30.88 -17.47
C LEU A 107 3.45 31.49 -17.77
N GLY A 108 2.83 32.07 -16.74
CA GLY A 108 1.74 33.04 -16.91
C GLY A 108 2.24 34.46 -16.68
N LYS A 109 1.79 35.43 -17.50
CA LYS A 109 1.92 36.84 -17.12
C LYS A 109 0.99 37.11 -15.93
N PRO A 110 1.46 37.72 -14.83
CA PRO A 110 0.66 37.94 -13.62
C PRO A 110 -0.60 38.79 -13.89
N GLU A 111 -0.60 39.55 -14.98
CA GLU A 111 -1.63 40.54 -15.31
C GLU A 111 -2.94 39.95 -15.88
N GLN A 112 -2.99 38.66 -16.29
CA GLN A 112 -4.16 38.13 -17.01
C GLN A 112 -4.81 36.88 -16.42
N ASN A 113 -4.39 36.42 -15.24
CA ASN A 113 -4.95 35.24 -14.56
C ASN A 113 -5.10 33.99 -15.48
N LYS A 114 -4.25 33.90 -16.51
CA LYS A 114 -4.18 32.79 -17.47
C LYS A 114 -2.80 32.17 -17.33
N GLY A 115 -2.68 31.23 -16.39
CA GLY A 115 -1.53 30.34 -16.33
C GLY A 115 -1.71 29.19 -17.30
N TYR A 116 -0.71 28.92 -18.14
CA TYR A 116 -0.65 27.67 -18.89
C TYR A 116 0.08 26.63 -18.03
N TYR A 117 -0.51 25.44 -17.90
CA TYR A 117 0.16 24.30 -17.29
C TYR A 117 0.38 23.26 -18.37
N ILE A 118 1.55 22.63 -18.34
CA ILE A 118 1.90 21.53 -19.25
C ILE A 118 2.11 20.29 -18.39
N ARG A 119 1.60 19.15 -18.85
CA ARG A 119 1.87 17.86 -18.20
C ARG A 119 3.35 17.53 -18.33
N ASP A 120 3.98 17.25 -17.22
CA ASP A 120 5.37 16.79 -17.19
C ASP A 120 5.43 15.33 -17.68
N VAL A 121 6.08 15.12 -18.82
CA VAL A 121 6.24 13.77 -19.40
C VAL A 121 7.25 12.95 -18.59
N LEU A 122 8.23 13.61 -17.97
CA LEU A 122 9.31 12.94 -17.23
C LEU A 122 8.94 12.65 -15.77
N GLN A 123 7.84 13.21 -15.28
CA GLN A 123 7.36 13.05 -13.91
C GLN A 123 8.42 13.34 -12.83
N THR A 124 9.28 14.33 -13.07
CA THR A 124 10.53 14.55 -12.30
C THR A 124 10.26 14.96 -10.84
N GLY A 125 9.04 15.40 -10.52
CA GLY A 125 8.59 15.75 -9.16
C GLY A 125 7.54 14.82 -8.58
N ALA A 126 7.29 13.66 -9.18
CA ALA A 126 6.26 12.75 -8.70
C ALA A 126 6.68 12.13 -7.36
N VAL A 127 5.82 12.25 -6.36
CA VAL A 127 6.04 11.58 -5.08
C VAL A 127 5.68 10.12 -5.22
N HIS A 128 6.69 9.25 -5.12
CA HIS A 128 6.48 7.81 -5.10
C HIS A 128 6.38 7.31 -3.66
N GLN A 129 5.21 6.78 -3.28
CA GLN A 129 5.00 6.13 -2.00
C GLN A 129 5.05 4.61 -2.20
N GLU A 130 5.96 3.95 -1.48
CA GLU A 130 6.05 2.50 -1.49
C GLU A 130 5.03 1.90 -0.53
N PHE A 131 4.23 0.98 -1.05
CA PHE A 131 3.25 0.20 -0.29
C PHE A 131 3.74 -1.23 -0.09
N TYR A 132 3.29 -1.86 0.98
CA TYR A 132 3.54 -3.29 1.21
C TYR A 132 2.93 -4.11 0.08
N LYS A 133 3.72 -5.06 -0.42
CA LYS A 133 3.27 -6.06 -1.39
C LYS A 133 3.29 -7.44 -0.76
N ASP A 134 2.68 -8.41 -1.42
CA ASP A 134 2.72 -9.80 -1.00
C ASP A 134 4.17 -10.31 -0.84
N SER A 135 5.11 -9.88 -1.67
CA SER A 135 6.53 -10.24 -1.51
C SER A 135 7.17 -9.86 -0.16
N ASP A 136 6.64 -8.83 0.51
CA ASP A 136 7.14 -8.34 1.79
C ASP A 136 6.53 -9.08 2.99
N LEU A 137 5.42 -9.79 2.79
CA LEU A 137 4.66 -10.48 3.83
C LEU A 137 5.15 -11.91 4.00
N LYS A 138 6.07 -12.13 4.94
CA LYS A 138 6.62 -13.45 5.23
C LYS A 138 6.46 -13.80 6.70
N ILE A 139 6.38 -15.09 7.00
CA ILE A 139 6.39 -15.57 8.38
C ILE A 139 7.70 -15.12 9.05
N GLY A 140 7.60 -14.53 10.23
CA GLY A 140 8.70 -13.93 10.98
C GLY A 140 9.04 -12.49 10.57
N ALA A 141 8.41 -11.93 9.53
CA ALA A 141 8.60 -10.53 9.17
C ALA A 141 7.86 -9.60 10.13
N VAL A 142 8.44 -8.42 10.38
CA VAL A 142 7.81 -7.34 11.15
C VAL A 142 7.32 -6.27 10.19
N ILE A 143 6.02 -6.02 10.19
CA ILE A 143 5.40 -4.96 9.39
C ILE A 143 5.13 -3.73 10.25
N ASN A 144 5.22 -2.57 9.62
CA ASN A 144 4.96 -1.30 10.27
C ASN A 144 3.56 -0.81 9.93
N VAL A 145 2.66 -0.83 10.91
CA VAL A 145 1.29 -0.36 10.80
C VAL A 145 1.19 1.02 11.43
N TRP A 146 1.44 2.07 10.65
CA TRP A 146 1.37 3.47 11.11
C TRP A 146 2.17 3.75 12.39
N GLY A 147 3.38 3.19 12.50
CA GLY A 147 4.26 3.32 13.67
C GLY A 147 4.16 2.16 14.67
N ARG A 148 3.22 1.22 14.48
CA ARG A 148 3.09 0.02 15.30
C ARG A 148 3.73 -1.17 14.62
N GLN A 149 4.74 -1.76 15.26
CA GLN A 149 5.45 -2.92 14.73
C GLN A 149 4.68 -4.21 15.03
N VAL A 150 4.15 -4.84 14.00
CA VAL A 150 3.37 -6.08 14.10
C VAL A 150 4.19 -7.23 13.54
N LEU A 151 4.34 -8.31 14.31
CA LEU A 151 5.06 -9.52 13.91
C LEU A 151 4.10 -10.51 13.24
N LEU A 152 4.47 -11.01 12.06
CA LEU A 152 3.77 -12.10 11.37
C LEU A 152 4.24 -13.45 11.94
N CYS A 153 3.33 -14.23 12.53
CA CYS A 153 3.67 -15.46 13.25
C CYS A 153 3.33 -16.73 12.46
N ASP A 154 2.15 -16.79 11.83
CA ASP A 154 1.70 -17.93 11.02
C ASP A 154 0.84 -17.43 9.85
N CYS A 155 0.50 -18.34 8.93
CA CYS A 155 -0.38 -18.06 7.80
C CYS A 155 -1.35 -19.19 7.49
N ASP A 156 -2.45 -18.84 6.81
CA ASP A 156 -3.48 -19.78 6.41
C ASP A 156 -2.96 -20.79 5.36
N GLU A 157 -3.61 -21.95 5.26
CA GLU A 157 -3.23 -23.00 4.30
C GLU A 157 -3.26 -22.49 2.85
N PHE A 158 -4.27 -21.69 2.49
CA PHE A 158 -4.35 -21.05 1.17
C PHE A 158 -3.13 -20.15 0.91
N THR A 159 -2.71 -19.38 1.92
CA THR A 159 -1.53 -18.53 1.82
C THR A 159 -0.29 -19.39 1.56
N LYS A 160 -0.11 -20.50 2.29
CA LYS A 160 1.02 -21.42 2.08
C LYS A 160 1.07 -21.94 0.64
N GLU A 161 -0.05 -22.39 0.10
CA GLU A 161 -0.14 -22.86 -1.28
C GLU A 161 0.16 -21.75 -2.31
N HIS A 162 -0.36 -20.54 -2.08
CA HIS A 162 -0.10 -19.40 -2.95
C HIS A 162 1.39 -19.05 -2.99
N TYR A 163 2.07 -18.98 -1.85
CA TYR A 163 3.51 -18.72 -1.80
C TYR A 163 4.33 -19.86 -2.40
N ARG A 164 3.91 -21.11 -2.22
CA ARG A 164 4.54 -22.27 -2.89
C ARG A 164 4.44 -22.18 -4.40
N LYS A 165 3.27 -21.78 -4.92
CA LYS A 165 3.06 -21.64 -6.37
C LYS A 165 3.78 -20.43 -6.97
N LYS A 166 3.75 -19.28 -6.28
CA LYS A 166 4.29 -18.01 -6.81
C LYS A 166 5.80 -17.86 -6.58
N TYR A 167 6.29 -18.25 -5.40
CA TYR A 167 7.67 -18.04 -4.96
C TYR A 167 8.48 -19.33 -4.82
N GLY A 168 7.83 -20.50 -4.86
CA GLY A 168 8.52 -21.79 -4.76
C GLY A 168 9.03 -22.13 -3.35
N ILE A 169 8.45 -21.51 -2.31
CA ILE A 169 8.81 -21.71 -0.89
C ILE A 169 7.73 -22.43 -0.10
#